data_AF-A0A2D6MH13-F1
#
_entry.id   AF-A0A2D6MH13-F1
#
_cell.length_a   1.000
_cell.length_b   1.000
_cell.length_c   1.000
_cell.angle_alpha   90.00
_cell.angle_beta   90.00
_cell.angle_gamma   90.00
#
_symmetry.space_group_name_H-M   'P 1'
#
loop_
_entity.id
_entity.type
_entity.pdbx_description
1 polymer ?
#
loop_
_entity_poly.entity_id
_entity_poly.type
_entity_poly.pdbx_seq_one_letter_code
_entity_poly.pdbx_strand_id
1 'polypeptide(L)'
;MKLERVRLTASEINSDAAEVLATKPVYVAMTMGGFIAGGFARSLAHSLLLDRKASIRNYLTPNNQWPRIASTPGDVDIFSPASIDTLKIAAGSRSLGDFAVNVPMKLSQQASAGVKEVNMPWKREYVVQIVDHPRFRYEDVRSCLDSFDLINSRYAIAMDSGAIYLHWDPEAIRLDKSRQIGICRTDTPFLPARVAKYLRFRGCENGLAPGSDDMLTEWLIRASTGTWPEYFNARHKSSIDKHVRLMKMLDLMRVTDLTLFLGKWKQVVRKEKYGQEYIVDWACNQMGEMTEYKNDSA
;
A
#
# COMPACT_ATOMS: atom_id res chain seq x y z
N MET A 1 -8.61 -4.63 18.91
CA MET A 1 -9.56 -3.91 18.04
C MET A 1 -10.91 -4.62 18.00
N LYS A 2 -12.03 -3.90 18.09
CA LYS A 2 -13.37 -4.46 17.85
C LYS A 2 -13.78 -4.16 16.41
N LEU A 3 -13.91 -5.19 15.58
CA LEU A 3 -14.31 -5.03 14.19
C LEU A 3 -15.82 -4.85 14.06
N GLU A 4 -16.22 -3.98 13.14
CA GLU A 4 -17.58 -3.94 12.62
C GLU A 4 -17.66 -4.82 11.37
N ARG A 5 -18.88 -5.31 11.08
CA ARG A 5 -19.15 -6.04 9.84
C ARG A 5 -20.55 -5.79 9.32
N VAL A 6 -20.69 -5.86 8.00
CA VAL A 6 -21.98 -5.85 7.31
C VAL A 6 -22.03 -6.99 6.30
N ARG A 7 -23.19 -7.64 6.19
CA ARG A 7 -23.41 -8.65 5.15
C ARG A 7 -23.54 -7.94 3.81
N LEU A 8 -22.82 -8.41 2.81
CA LEU A 8 -22.92 -7.89 1.44
C LEU A 8 -24.03 -8.63 0.68
N THR A 9 -24.96 -7.88 0.14
CA THR A 9 -26.00 -8.36 -0.78
C THR A 9 -25.57 -8.18 -2.23
N ALA A 10 -26.22 -8.91 -3.15
CA ALA A 10 -25.94 -8.79 -4.58
C ALA A 10 -26.16 -7.35 -5.12
N SER A 11 -27.08 -6.59 -4.52
CA SER A 11 -27.35 -5.19 -4.89
C SER A 11 -26.28 -4.21 -4.40
N GLU A 12 -25.55 -4.55 -3.34
CA GLU A 12 -24.51 -3.70 -2.77
C GLU A 12 -23.15 -3.92 -3.47
N ILE A 13 -22.88 -5.14 -3.90
CA ILE A 13 -21.65 -5.45 -4.61
C ILE A 13 -21.76 -4.92 -6.03
N ASN A 14 -20.99 -3.87 -6.36
CA ASN A 14 -20.94 -3.39 -7.75
C ASN A 14 -20.43 -4.49 -8.71
N SER A 15 -20.80 -4.39 -9.98
CA SER A 15 -20.53 -5.45 -10.97
C SER A 15 -19.07 -5.84 -11.08
N ASP A 16 -18.14 -4.88 -10.96
CA ASP A 16 -16.70 -5.15 -11.02
C ASP A 16 -16.23 -5.94 -9.79
N ALA A 17 -16.70 -5.60 -8.59
CA ALA A 17 -16.40 -6.36 -7.37
C ALA A 17 -17.02 -7.75 -7.41
N ALA A 18 -18.25 -7.88 -7.92
CA ALA A 18 -18.92 -9.17 -8.08
C ALA A 18 -18.13 -10.08 -9.02
N GLU A 19 -17.64 -9.53 -10.13
CA GLU A 19 -16.79 -10.26 -11.07
C GLU A 19 -15.50 -10.76 -10.41
N VAL A 20 -14.80 -9.89 -9.67
CA VAL A 20 -13.58 -10.26 -8.93
C VAL A 20 -13.85 -11.38 -7.93
N LEU A 21 -14.92 -11.25 -7.13
CA LEU A 21 -15.31 -12.23 -6.12
C LEU A 21 -15.72 -13.59 -6.74
N ALA A 22 -16.24 -13.57 -7.97
CA ALA A 22 -16.61 -14.77 -8.71
C ALA A 22 -15.41 -15.47 -9.40
N THR A 23 -14.22 -14.84 -9.43
CA THR A 23 -13.06 -15.48 -10.05
C THR A 23 -12.62 -16.71 -9.28
N LYS A 24 -12.19 -17.75 -10.00
CA LYS A 24 -11.81 -19.05 -9.41
C LYS A 24 -10.82 -18.92 -8.24
N PRO A 25 -9.68 -18.18 -8.34
CA PRO A 25 -8.74 -18.08 -7.23
C PRO A 25 -9.36 -17.44 -5.98
N VAL A 26 -10.18 -16.40 -6.17
CA VAL A 26 -10.85 -15.69 -5.06
C VAL A 26 -11.91 -16.58 -4.42
N TYR A 27 -12.82 -17.13 -5.23
CA TYR A 27 -13.91 -17.96 -4.75
C TYR A 27 -13.42 -19.23 -4.04
N VAL A 28 -12.43 -19.93 -4.61
CA VAL A 28 -11.84 -21.12 -3.99
C VAL A 28 -11.15 -20.76 -2.69
N ALA A 29 -10.35 -19.68 -2.66
CA ALA A 29 -9.70 -19.25 -1.43
C ALA A 29 -10.72 -18.95 -0.32
N MET A 30 -11.78 -18.20 -0.64
CA MET A 30 -12.80 -17.80 0.34
C MET A 30 -13.61 -18.99 0.86
N THR A 31 -13.94 -19.97 0.01
CA THR A 31 -14.65 -21.18 0.45
C THR A 31 -13.79 -22.09 1.32
N MET A 32 -12.47 -22.00 1.23
CA MET A 32 -11.54 -22.71 2.11
C MET A 32 -11.28 -22.00 3.45
N GLY A 33 -11.84 -20.79 3.66
CA GLY A 33 -11.60 -19.97 4.86
C GLY A 33 -10.58 -18.84 4.68
N GLY A 34 -10.11 -18.61 3.45
CA GLY A 34 -9.36 -17.41 3.09
C GLY A 34 -10.23 -16.16 3.03
N PHE A 35 -9.58 -15.00 2.99
CA PHE A 35 -10.28 -13.70 2.96
C PHE A 35 -9.43 -12.66 2.23
N ILE A 36 -10.10 -11.66 1.65
CA ILE A 36 -9.44 -10.52 1.01
C ILE A 36 -9.20 -9.45 2.08
N ALA A 37 -8.04 -8.80 2.10
CA ALA A 37 -7.81 -7.67 3.00
C ALA A 37 -7.02 -6.53 2.33
N GLY A 38 -7.10 -5.32 2.89
CA GLY A 38 -6.32 -4.18 2.42
C GLY A 38 -7.02 -3.34 1.34
N GLY A 39 -6.29 -3.01 0.27
CA GLY A 39 -6.67 -1.95 -0.66
C GLY A 39 -7.99 -2.19 -1.41
N PHE A 40 -8.21 -3.42 -1.89
CA PHE A 40 -9.44 -3.78 -2.59
C PHE A 40 -10.67 -3.71 -1.66
N ALA A 41 -10.57 -4.30 -0.46
CA ALA A 41 -11.62 -4.27 0.54
C ALA A 41 -11.97 -2.83 0.96
N ARG A 42 -10.95 -1.98 1.14
CA ARG A 42 -11.14 -0.54 1.39
C ARG A 42 -11.88 0.15 0.25
N SER A 43 -11.52 -0.12 -1.01
CA SER A 43 -12.20 0.49 -2.16
C SER A 43 -13.67 0.12 -2.22
N LEU A 44 -14.03 -1.12 -1.88
CA LEU A 44 -15.44 -1.53 -1.77
C LEU A 44 -16.13 -0.81 -0.60
N ALA A 45 -15.49 -0.76 0.57
CA ALA A 45 -16.00 -0.03 1.73
C ALA A 45 -16.26 1.45 1.44
N HIS A 46 -15.39 2.11 0.65
CA HIS A 46 -15.57 3.51 0.26
C HIS A 46 -16.81 3.72 -0.59
N SER A 47 -17.11 2.79 -1.50
CA SER A 47 -18.32 2.85 -2.32
C SER A 47 -19.59 2.62 -1.51
N LEU A 48 -19.54 1.80 -0.46
CA LEU A 48 -20.70 1.40 0.33
C LEU A 48 -20.98 2.32 1.53
N LEU A 49 -19.94 2.67 2.29
CA LEU A 49 -20.07 3.26 3.63
C LEU A 49 -19.78 4.77 3.65
N LEU A 50 -19.08 5.28 2.65
CA LEU A 50 -18.63 6.68 2.59
C LEU A 50 -19.29 7.47 1.45
N ASP A 51 -20.20 6.84 0.69
CA ASP A 51 -20.81 7.39 -0.52
C ASP A 51 -19.79 8.05 -1.46
N ARG A 52 -18.58 7.48 -1.50
CA ARG A 52 -17.57 7.92 -2.46
C ARG A 52 -17.86 7.21 -3.76
N LYS A 53 -17.80 7.94 -4.88
CA LYS A 53 -17.78 7.37 -6.24
C LYS A 53 -16.46 6.62 -6.52
N ALA A 54 -16.05 5.76 -5.59
CA ALA A 54 -14.90 4.88 -5.69
C ALA A 54 -15.23 3.77 -6.67
N SER A 55 -14.59 3.80 -7.85
CA SER A 55 -14.73 2.75 -8.84
C SER A 55 -13.70 1.65 -8.59
N ILE A 56 -14.18 0.42 -8.37
CA ILE A 56 -13.34 -0.78 -8.27
C ILE A 56 -12.51 -0.96 -9.54
N ARG A 57 -13.11 -0.74 -10.71
CA ARG A 57 -12.40 -0.75 -11.98
C ARG A 57 -11.31 0.31 -12.08
N ASN A 58 -11.50 1.52 -11.53
CA ASN A 58 -10.42 2.52 -11.47
C ASN A 58 -9.32 2.14 -10.47
N TYR A 59 -9.67 1.44 -9.37
CA TYR A 59 -8.67 0.91 -8.44
C TYR A 59 -7.80 -0.16 -9.11
N LEU A 60 -8.41 -1.14 -9.78
CA LEU A 60 -7.72 -2.27 -10.40
C LEU A 60 -7.06 -1.92 -11.73
N THR A 61 -7.70 -1.08 -12.54
CA THR A 61 -7.35 -0.84 -13.94
C THR A 61 -7.53 0.65 -14.28
N PRO A 62 -6.74 1.54 -13.67
CA PRO A 62 -6.89 2.97 -13.86
C PRO A 62 -6.75 3.36 -15.33
N ASN A 63 -7.70 4.14 -15.84
CA ASN A 63 -7.60 4.71 -17.18
C ASN A 63 -6.55 5.83 -17.17
N ASN A 64 -5.46 5.66 -17.91
CA ASN A 64 -4.40 6.66 -18.10
C ASN A 64 -4.86 7.95 -18.84
N GLN A 65 -6.16 8.21 -18.96
CA GLN A 65 -6.71 9.30 -19.78
C GLN A 65 -6.92 10.64 -19.03
N TRP A 66 -6.63 10.72 -17.73
CA TRP A 66 -6.70 11.99 -16.99
C TRP A 66 -5.30 12.49 -16.60
N PRO A 67 -4.89 13.70 -17.02
CA PRO A 67 -3.51 14.14 -16.92
C PRO A 67 -3.28 14.64 -15.49
N ARG A 68 -2.81 13.77 -14.58
CA ARG A 68 -1.98 14.16 -13.40
C ARG A 68 -1.64 13.02 -12.44
N ILE A 69 -2.24 11.84 -12.57
CA ILE A 69 -1.97 10.77 -11.62
C ILE A 69 -1.83 9.44 -12.38
N ALA A 70 -0.60 9.08 -12.75
CA ALA A 70 -0.26 7.70 -13.08
C ALA A 70 -0.46 6.87 -11.81
N SER A 71 -1.69 6.45 -11.55
CA SER A 71 -1.98 5.58 -10.42
C SER A 71 -1.52 4.19 -10.78
N THR A 72 -0.66 3.61 -9.95
CA THR A 72 -0.31 2.20 -10.07
C THR A 72 -1.58 1.38 -9.85
N PRO A 73 -1.90 0.43 -10.76
CA PRO A 73 -2.96 -0.54 -10.55
C PRO A 73 -2.93 -1.12 -9.13
N GLY A 74 -4.11 -1.24 -8.53
CA GLY A 74 -4.29 -2.00 -7.31
C GLY A 74 -4.28 -3.50 -7.55
N ASP A 75 -4.03 -4.23 -6.48
CA ASP A 75 -4.06 -5.68 -6.34
C ASP A 75 -5.24 -6.13 -5.47
N VAL A 76 -5.54 -7.43 -5.55
CA VAL A 76 -6.48 -8.13 -4.67
C VAL A 76 -5.69 -9.11 -3.81
N ASP A 77 -5.43 -8.73 -2.55
CA ASP A 77 -4.62 -9.52 -1.62
C ASP A 77 -5.49 -10.54 -0.87
N ILE A 78 -5.18 -11.82 -1.03
CA ILE A 78 -5.86 -12.94 -0.37
C ILE A 78 -4.97 -13.50 0.73
N PHE A 79 -5.46 -13.43 1.95
CA PHE A 79 -4.85 -14.00 3.15
C PHE A 79 -5.58 -15.28 3.56
N SER A 80 -4.90 -16.14 4.32
CA SER A 80 -5.51 -17.37 4.82
C SER A 80 -4.77 -17.95 6.04
N PRO A 81 -5.45 -18.81 6.83
CA PRO A 81 -4.86 -19.63 7.88
C PRO A 81 -3.71 -20.52 7.39
N ALA A 82 -2.79 -20.90 8.29
CA ALA A 82 -1.67 -21.77 7.90
C ALA A 82 -2.11 -23.16 7.41
N SER A 83 -3.31 -23.61 7.79
CA SER A 83 -3.91 -24.89 7.39
C SER A 83 -4.35 -24.96 5.92
N ILE A 84 -4.50 -23.83 5.24
CA ILE A 84 -4.93 -23.78 3.83
C ILE A 84 -3.74 -23.94 2.91
N ASP A 85 -3.77 -24.99 2.09
CA ASP A 85 -2.79 -25.19 1.01
C ASP A 85 -3.06 -24.23 -0.16
N THR A 86 -2.24 -23.19 -0.27
CA THR A 86 -2.36 -22.15 -1.31
C THR A 86 -2.03 -22.65 -2.71
N LEU A 87 -1.26 -23.72 -2.86
CA LEU A 87 -0.92 -24.29 -4.17
C LEU A 87 -2.16 -24.88 -4.87
N LYS A 88 -3.18 -25.27 -4.08
CA LYS A 88 -4.48 -25.72 -4.61
C LYS A 88 -5.33 -24.58 -5.14
N ILE A 89 -5.04 -23.33 -4.75
CA ILE A 89 -5.82 -22.16 -5.15
C ILE A 89 -5.41 -21.71 -6.55
N ALA A 90 -4.10 -21.49 -6.76
CA ALA A 90 -3.57 -21.06 -8.06
C ALA A 90 -2.05 -21.23 -8.15
N ALA A 91 -1.55 -21.31 -9.39
CA ALA A 91 -0.13 -21.17 -9.73
C ALA A 91 0.10 -19.81 -10.41
N GLY A 92 1.29 -19.24 -10.22
CA GLY A 92 1.61 -17.90 -10.72
C GLY A 92 3.07 -17.51 -10.47
N SER A 93 3.40 -16.25 -10.75
CA SER A 93 4.75 -15.71 -10.49
C SER A 93 4.89 -15.22 -9.05
N ARG A 94 6.11 -15.18 -8.50
CA ARG A 94 6.31 -14.60 -7.16
C ARG A 94 6.18 -13.08 -7.18
N SER A 95 5.61 -12.52 -6.11
CA SER A 95 5.63 -11.09 -5.84
C SER A 95 7.05 -10.57 -5.60
N LEU A 96 7.26 -9.26 -5.76
CA LEU A 96 8.59 -8.63 -5.62
C LEU A 96 9.22 -8.88 -4.23
N GLY A 97 8.38 -8.91 -3.19
CA GLY A 97 8.78 -9.20 -1.82
C GLY A 97 8.73 -10.68 -1.45
N ASP A 98 8.48 -11.56 -2.43
CA ASP A 98 8.45 -13.02 -2.28
C ASP A 98 7.50 -13.53 -1.19
N PHE A 99 6.42 -12.79 -0.91
CA PHE A 99 5.46 -13.13 0.15
C PHE A 99 4.14 -13.71 -0.38
N ALA A 100 3.94 -13.67 -1.69
CA ALA A 100 2.71 -14.06 -2.36
C ALA A 100 2.95 -14.55 -3.80
N VAL A 101 2.02 -15.37 -4.29
CA VAL A 101 1.86 -15.76 -5.70
C VAL A 101 0.95 -14.77 -6.41
N ASN A 102 1.47 -14.14 -7.47
CA ASN A 102 0.73 -13.26 -8.37
C ASN A 102 0.00 -14.09 -9.44
N VAL A 103 -1.32 -13.94 -9.48
CA VAL A 103 -2.20 -14.54 -10.49
C VAL A 103 -2.77 -13.40 -11.35
N PRO A 104 -2.33 -13.26 -12.61
CA PRO A 104 -2.86 -12.22 -13.49
C PRO A 104 -4.29 -12.56 -13.91
N MET A 105 -5.16 -11.56 -13.80
CA MET A 105 -6.60 -11.66 -14.06
C MET A 105 -7.04 -10.54 -15.02
N LYS A 106 -8.22 -10.70 -15.61
CA LYS A 106 -8.82 -9.73 -16.53
C LYS A 106 -10.21 -9.37 -16.02
N LEU A 107 -10.55 -8.09 -16.09
CA LEU A 107 -11.93 -7.64 -15.95
C LEU A 107 -12.63 -7.71 -17.30
N SER A 108 -13.87 -8.13 -17.29
CA SER A 108 -14.74 -8.13 -18.46
C SER A 108 -14.89 -6.70 -18.96
N GLN A 109 -14.86 -6.54 -20.28
CA GLN A 109 -15.31 -5.31 -20.89
C GLN A 109 -16.84 -5.34 -20.85
N GLN A 110 -17.45 -4.69 -19.87
CA GLN A 110 -18.84 -4.30 -20.05
C GLN A 110 -18.85 -3.36 -21.25
N ALA A 111 -19.44 -3.81 -22.36
CA ALA A 111 -19.71 -2.97 -23.51
C ALA A 111 -20.62 -1.85 -23.02
N SER A 112 -20.05 -0.67 -22.75
CA SER A 112 -20.83 0.55 -22.63
C SER A 112 -21.60 0.67 -23.94
N ALA A 113 -22.91 0.42 -23.88
CA ALA A 113 -23.80 0.44 -25.03
C ALA A 113 -23.53 1.73 -25.84
N GLY A 114 -22.96 1.58 -27.04
CA GLY A 114 -22.73 2.68 -27.98
C GLY A 114 -21.29 3.16 -28.16
N VAL A 115 -20.31 2.73 -27.37
CA VAL A 115 -18.89 3.03 -27.66
C VAL A 115 -18.34 1.91 -28.53
N LYS A 116 -18.28 2.15 -29.86
CA LYS A 116 -17.52 1.29 -30.79
C LYS A 116 -16.17 0.97 -30.15
N GLU A 117 -15.79 -0.30 -30.19
CA GLU A 117 -14.47 -0.80 -29.78
C GLU A 117 -13.38 0.09 -30.38
N VAL A 118 -12.96 1.11 -29.64
CA VAL A 118 -11.68 1.73 -29.89
C VAL A 118 -10.71 0.65 -29.45
N ASN A 119 -10.07 0.01 -30.43
CA ASN A 119 -8.91 -0.87 -30.26
C ASN A 119 -7.95 -0.22 -29.26
N MET A 120 -8.15 -0.50 -27.97
CA MET A 120 -7.27 -0.14 -26.88
C MET A 120 -6.40 -1.39 -26.72
N PRO A 121 -5.16 -1.40 -27.24
CA PRO A 121 -4.32 -2.59 -27.29
C PRO A 121 -3.90 -3.12 -25.90
N TRP A 122 -4.30 -2.43 -24.82
CA TRP A 122 -3.96 -2.76 -23.45
C TRP A 122 -5.14 -3.46 -22.79
N LYS A 123 -5.07 -4.80 -22.71
CA LYS A 123 -5.96 -5.59 -21.85
C LYS A 123 -5.82 -5.06 -20.43
N ARG A 124 -6.95 -4.68 -19.82
CA ARG A 124 -7.02 -4.19 -18.44
C ARG A 124 -6.82 -5.36 -17.47
N GLU A 125 -5.56 -5.74 -17.29
CA GLU A 125 -5.15 -6.81 -16.40
C GLU A 125 -4.99 -6.27 -14.98
N TYR A 126 -5.37 -7.07 -13.99
CA TYR A 126 -5.12 -6.84 -12.57
C TYR A 126 -4.50 -8.08 -11.95
N VAL A 127 -3.98 -7.97 -10.74
CA VAL A 127 -3.31 -9.09 -10.06
C VAL A 127 -4.10 -9.48 -8.82
N VAL A 128 -4.36 -10.78 -8.68
CA VAL A 128 -4.74 -11.40 -7.41
C VAL A 128 -3.46 -11.92 -6.77
N GLN A 129 -3.18 -11.52 -5.53
CA GLN A 129 -2.02 -11.98 -4.76
C GLN A 129 -2.47 -13.01 -3.74
N ILE A 130 -2.07 -14.28 -3.92
CA ILE A 130 -2.28 -15.34 -2.93
C ILE A 130 -1.13 -15.28 -1.93
N VAL A 131 -1.36 -14.71 -0.76
CA VAL A 131 -0.34 -14.55 0.29
C VAL A 131 -0.07 -15.89 0.95
N ASP A 132 1.11 -16.45 0.71
CA ASP A 132 1.47 -17.81 1.13
C ASP A 132 2.70 -17.87 2.04
N HIS A 133 3.37 -16.75 2.27
CA HIS A 133 4.50 -16.72 3.19
C HIS A 133 4.04 -16.92 4.64
N PRO A 134 4.65 -17.84 5.42
CA PRO A 134 4.15 -18.27 6.74
C PRO A 134 3.83 -17.14 7.73
N ARG A 135 4.65 -16.08 7.72
CA ARG A 135 4.46 -14.89 8.58
C ARG A 135 3.15 -14.14 8.33
N PHE A 136 2.66 -14.16 7.09
CA PHE A 136 1.47 -13.42 6.67
C PHE A 136 0.27 -14.36 6.50
N ARG A 137 0.32 -15.52 7.17
CA ARG A 137 -0.80 -16.44 7.33
C ARG A 137 -1.48 -16.13 8.65
N TYR A 138 -2.78 -15.89 8.61
CA TYR A 138 -3.55 -15.45 9.76
C TYR A 138 -4.77 -16.34 9.91
N GLU A 139 -5.01 -16.80 11.13
CA GLU A 139 -6.16 -17.67 11.45
C GLU A 139 -7.49 -16.94 11.27
N ASP A 140 -7.50 -15.62 11.46
CA ASP A 140 -8.71 -14.83 11.37
C ASP A 140 -8.46 -13.41 10.82
N VAL A 141 -9.55 -12.75 10.40
CA VAL A 141 -9.54 -11.40 9.84
C VAL A 141 -8.92 -10.39 10.80
N ARG A 142 -9.25 -10.44 12.09
CA ARG A 142 -8.78 -9.46 13.08
C ARG A 142 -7.26 -9.54 13.22
N SER A 143 -6.72 -10.74 13.39
CA SER A 143 -5.28 -10.98 13.46
C SER A 143 -4.55 -10.46 12.21
N CYS A 144 -5.14 -10.62 11.03
CA CYS A 144 -4.61 -10.04 9.80
C CYS A 144 -4.63 -8.50 9.81
N LEU A 145 -5.76 -7.88 10.15
CA LEU A 145 -5.89 -6.42 10.14
C LEU A 145 -5.01 -5.73 11.20
N ASP A 146 -4.80 -6.38 12.36
CA ASP A 146 -3.87 -5.93 13.41
C ASP A 146 -2.39 -5.99 12.94
N SER A 147 -2.11 -6.68 11.82
CA SER A 147 -0.76 -6.76 11.24
C SER A 147 -0.40 -5.62 10.29
N PHE A 148 -1.38 -4.85 9.81
CA PHE A 148 -1.13 -3.74 8.90
C PHE A 148 -0.44 -2.57 9.60
N ASP A 149 0.37 -1.84 8.84
CA ASP A 149 1.09 -0.66 9.32
C ASP A 149 0.25 0.60 9.31
N LEU A 150 -0.71 0.69 8.38
CA LEU A 150 -1.67 1.77 8.29
C LEU A 150 -3.05 1.30 8.75
N ILE A 151 -3.67 2.07 9.66
CA ILE A 151 -5.05 1.85 10.10
C ILE A 151 -5.99 1.95 8.91
N ASN A 152 -5.75 2.87 7.96
CA ASN A 152 -6.53 3.02 6.75
C ASN A 152 -6.59 1.76 5.88
N SER A 153 -5.71 0.77 6.07
CA SER A 153 -5.76 -0.50 5.33
C SER A 153 -6.64 -1.56 6.01
N ARG A 154 -7.22 -1.28 7.18
CA ARG A 154 -7.92 -2.27 8.02
C ARG A 154 -9.35 -2.56 7.55
N TYR A 155 -9.44 -3.13 6.36
CA TYR A 155 -10.66 -3.59 5.73
C TYR A 155 -10.46 -5.02 5.23
N ALA A 156 -11.48 -5.86 5.34
CA ALA A 156 -11.45 -7.20 4.81
C ALA A 156 -12.81 -7.65 4.27
N ILE A 157 -12.78 -8.58 3.32
CA ILE A 157 -13.96 -9.28 2.81
C ILE A 157 -13.77 -10.76 3.10
N ALA A 158 -14.68 -11.35 3.86
CA ALA A 158 -14.62 -12.74 4.27
C ALA A 158 -15.94 -13.45 3.99
N MET A 159 -15.89 -14.77 3.85
CA MET A 159 -17.08 -15.61 3.76
C MET A 159 -17.32 -16.28 5.12
N ASP A 160 -18.55 -16.21 5.61
CA ASP A 160 -19.00 -16.86 6.84
C ASP A 160 -20.35 -17.54 6.54
N SER A 161 -20.40 -18.86 6.72
CA SER A 161 -21.62 -19.67 6.52
C SER A 161 -22.28 -19.47 5.15
N GLY A 162 -21.45 -19.33 4.10
CA GLY A 162 -21.90 -19.08 2.71
C GLY A 162 -22.32 -17.64 2.40
N ALA A 163 -22.32 -16.73 3.38
CA ALA A 163 -22.57 -15.32 3.16
C ALA A 163 -21.26 -14.52 3.14
N ILE A 164 -21.20 -13.47 2.33
CA ILE A 164 -20.04 -12.58 2.23
C ILE A 164 -20.25 -11.39 3.18
N TYR A 165 -19.21 -11.04 3.93
CA TYR A 165 -19.20 -9.92 4.86
C TYR A 165 -18.03 -8.99 4.55
N LEU A 166 -18.29 -7.68 4.62
CA LEU A 166 -17.25 -6.66 4.72
C LEU A 166 -16.99 -6.38 6.20
N HIS A 167 -15.72 -6.43 6.60
CA HIS A 167 -15.23 -6.15 7.94
C HIS A 167 -14.35 -4.90 7.92
N TRP A 168 -14.41 -4.07 8.96
CA TRP A 168 -13.54 -2.90 9.08
C TRP A 168 -13.25 -2.52 10.53
N ASP A 169 -12.12 -1.82 10.71
CA ASP A 169 -11.82 -1.03 11.90
C ASP A 169 -12.62 0.29 11.84
N PRO A 170 -13.49 0.60 12.82
CA PRO A 170 -14.20 1.89 12.86
C PRO A 170 -13.26 3.10 12.76
N GLU A 171 -12.05 2.97 13.29
CA GLU A 171 -11.04 4.03 13.21
C GLU A 171 -10.55 4.24 11.77
N ALA A 172 -10.48 3.19 10.95
CA ALA A 172 -10.12 3.32 9.53
C ALA A 172 -11.16 4.15 8.78
N ILE A 173 -12.45 3.95 9.07
CA ILE A 173 -13.54 4.76 8.49
C ILE A 173 -13.45 6.22 8.97
N ARG A 174 -13.17 6.44 10.25
CA ARG A 174 -13.00 7.79 10.81
C ARG A 174 -11.86 8.54 10.10
N LEU A 175 -10.70 7.90 9.96
CA LEU A 175 -9.53 8.44 9.28
C LEU A 175 -9.76 8.67 7.80
N ASP A 176 -10.44 7.74 7.13
CA ASP A 176 -10.78 7.91 5.72
C ASP A 176 -11.75 9.08 5.51
N LYS A 177 -12.73 9.29 6.41
CA LYS A 177 -13.60 10.47 6.41
C LYS A 177 -12.82 11.77 6.63
N SER A 178 -11.88 11.79 7.57
CA SER A 178 -11.02 12.97 7.80
C SER A 178 -9.89 13.11 6.77
N ARG A 179 -9.74 12.15 5.85
CA ARG A 179 -8.72 12.12 4.79
C ARG A 179 -7.30 12.15 5.36
N GLN A 180 -7.10 11.53 6.51
CA GLN A 180 -5.81 11.43 7.20
C GLN A 180 -5.28 10.00 7.21
N ILE A 181 -3.98 9.85 7.44
CA ILE A 181 -3.31 8.55 7.54
C ILE A 181 -3.01 8.25 9.02
N GLY A 182 -3.54 7.13 9.51
CA GLY A 182 -3.17 6.58 10.81
C GLY A 182 -2.05 5.55 10.69
N ILE A 183 -0.91 5.79 11.31
CA ILE A 183 0.20 4.83 11.42
C ILE A 183 0.04 4.05 12.73
N CYS A 184 0.10 2.73 12.66
CA CYS A 184 -0.06 1.84 13.81
C CYS A 184 1.05 0.79 13.97
N ARG A 185 1.92 0.62 12.97
CA ARG A 185 3.15 -0.17 13.09
C ARG A 185 4.30 0.45 12.32
N THR A 186 5.50 0.29 12.86
CA THR A 186 6.74 0.93 12.39
C THR A 186 7.81 -0.11 12.04
N ASP A 187 7.48 -1.40 12.12
CA ASP A 187 8.41 -2.52 12.02
C ASP A 187 8.72 -2.97 10.59
N THR A 188 8.21 -2.26 9.58
CA THR A 188 8.35 -2.61 8.17
C THR A 188 9.11 -1.55 7.37
N PRO A 189 10.10 -1.93 6.54
CA PRO A 189 10.87 -0.98 5.74
C PRO A 189 10.03 -0.30 4.64
N PHE A 190 8.81 -0.79 4.38
CA PHE A 190 7.94 -0.33 3.30
C PHE A 190 6.93 0.75 3.72
N LEU A 191 6.86 1.10 5.01
CA LEU A 191 5.89 2.08 5.53
C LEU A 191 5.89 3.41 4.75
N PRO A 192 7.04 4.08 4.50
CA PRO A 192 7.09 5.32 3.73
C PRO A 192 6.49 5.23 2.33
N ALA A 193 6.71 4.11 1.63
CA ALA A 193 6.13 3.89 0.31
C ALA A 193 4.60 3.77 0.38
N ARG A 194 4.07 3.12 1.44
CA ARG A 194 2.62 3.04 1.69
C ARG A 194 2.03 4.38 2.09
N VAL A 195 2.67 5.14 2.98
CA VAL A 195 2.26 6.52 3.32
C VAL A 195 2.18 7.38 2.06
N ALA A 196 3.21 7.36 1.23
CA ALA A 196 3.23 8.11 -0.04
C ALA A 196 2.10 7.67 -0.99
N LYS A 197 1.82 6.37 -1.09
CA LYS A 197 0.71 5.82 -1.88
C LYS A 197 -0.62 6.39 -1.40
N TYR A 198 -0.84 6.48 -0.09
CA TYR A 198 -2.09 6.96 0.47
C TYR A 198 -2.28 8.47 0.28
N LEU A 199 -1.24 9.27 0.53
CA LEU A 199 -1.23 10.72 0.30
C LEU A 199 -1.53 11.07 -1.17
N ARG A 200 -0.84 10.40 -2.10
CA ARG A 200 -0.90 10.75 -3.53
C ARG A 200 -2.10 10.15 -4.26
N PHE A 201 -2.54 8.95 -3.87
CA PHE A 201 -3.42 8.12 -4.72
C PHE A 201 -4.66 7.56 -4.02
N ARG A 202 -4.80 7.70 -2.69
CA ARG A 202 -5.91 7.08 -1.93
C ARG A 202 -6.75 8.08 -1.13
N GLY A 203 -6.67 9.37 -1.50
CA GLY A 203 -7.53 10.45 -0.99
C GLY A 203 -7.28 10.82 0.46
N CYS A 204 -6.02 10.69 0.91
CA CYS A 204 -5.58 11.04 2.26
C CYS A 204 -4.70 12.30 2.24
N GLU A 205 -5.13 13.36 1.57
CA GLU A 205 -4.33 14.58 1.41
C GLU A 205 -4.20 15.45 2.66
N ASN A 206 -4.95 15.18 3.73
CA ASN A 206 -4.87 15.95 4.98
C ASN A 206 -3.69 15.50 5.86
N GLY A 207 -2.77 14.70 5.32
CA GLY A 207 -1.54 14.29 6.00
C GLY A 207 -1.75 13.19 7.03
N LEU A 208 -0.88 13.19 8.04
CA LEU A 208 -0.90 12.21 9.13
C LEU A 208 -1.95 12.57 10.18
N ALA A 209 -2.54 11.57 10.81
CA ALA A 209 -3.43 11.74 11.94
C ALA A 209 -2.62 11.98 13.24
N PRO A 210 -3.21 12.62 14.26
CA PRO A 210 -2.55 12.81 15.56
C PRO A 210 -1.95 11.49 16.10
N GLY A 211 -0.72 11.57 16.62
CA GLY A 211 0.04 10.42 17.12
C GLY A 211 0.76 9.60 16.05
N SER A 212 0.44 9.77 14.76
CA SER A 212 1.16 9.08 13.68
C SER A 212 2.53 9.69 13.40
N ASP A 213 2.75 10.95 13.76
CA ASP A 213 4.06 11.61 13.65
C ASP A 213 5.12 10.92 14.53
N ASP A 214 4.77 10.59 15.78
CA ASP A 214 5.69 9.89 16.69
C ASP A 214 6.03 8.49 16.18
N MET A 215 5.05 7.80 15.58
CA MET A 215 5.26 6.51 14.92
C MET A 215 6.18 6.65 13.70
N LEU A 216 6.03 7.72 12.91
CA LEU A 216 6.95 7.99 11.82
C LEU A 216 8.36 8.30 12.33
N THR A 217 8.51 9.05 13.42
CA THR A 217 9.81 9.26 14.08
C THR A 217 10.43 7.95 14.54
N GLU A 218 9.66 7.05 15.15
CA GLU A 218 10.16 5.72 15.54
C GLU A 218 10.66 4.94 14.31
N TRP A 219 9.93 4.99 13.20
CA TRP A 219 10.37 4.39 11.94
C TRP A 219 11.69 5.01 11.44
N LEU A 220 11.86 6.34 11.54
CA LEU A 220 13.10 7.03 11.16
C LEU A 220 14.28 6.63 12.07
N ILE A 221 14.05 6.42 13.36
CA ILE A 221 15.07 5.90 14.30
C ILE A 221 15.49 4.49 13.89
N ARG A 222 14.54 3.61 13.52
CA ARG A 222 14.86 2.27 13.01
C ARG A 222 15.64 2.33 11.70
N ALA A 223 15.26 3.25 10.81
CA ALA A 223 15.98 3.50 9.56
C ALA A 223 17.41 4.00 9.80
N SER A 224 17.63 4.88 10.77
CA SER A 224 18.96 5.41 11.08
C SER A 224 19.86 4.37 11.76
N THR A 225 19.31 3.55 12.65
CA THR A 225 20.04 2.50 13.38
C THR A 225 20.23 1.22 12.57
N GLY A 226 19.46 1.03 11.52
CA GLY A 226 19.43 -0.23 10.76
C GLY A 226 18.72 -1.37 11.51
N THR A 227 18.04 -1.07 12.62
CA THR A 227 17.37 -2.04 13.47
C THR A 227 16.00 -2.42 12.90
N TRP A 228 15.99 -3.50 12.12
CA TRP A 228 14.79 -4.11 11.57
C TRP A 228 14.63 -5.53 12.09
N PRO A 229 13.40 -6.04 12.16
CA PRO A 229 13.18 -7.45 12.42
C PRO A 229 13.98 -8.37 11.45
N GLU A 230 14.49 -9.48 11.96
CA GLU A 230 15.51 -10.32 11.30
C GLU A 230 15.07 -10.89 9.94
N TYR A 231 13.77 -11.12 9.76
CA TYR A 231 13.21 -11.66 8.52
C TYR A 231 13.25 -10.67 7.34
N PHE A 232 13.59 -9.40 7.56
CA PHE A 232 13.90 -8.48 6.47
C PHE A 232 15.37 -8.63 6.02
N ASN A 233 15.56 -9.21 4.85
CA ASN A 233 16.88 -9.33 4.21
C ASN A 233 17.42 -7.99 3.67
N ALA A 234 18.66 -8.00 3.18
CA ALA A 234 19.32 -6.82 2.61
C ALA A 234 18.56 -6.20 1.42
N ARG A 235 17.89 -7.02 0.60
CA ARG A 235 17.09 -6.54 -0.54
C ARG A 235 15.93 -5.65 -0.07
N HIS A 236 15.23 -6.06 0.98
CA HIS A 236 14.15 -5.25 1.57
C HIS A 236 14.66 -3.93 2.17
N LYS A 237 15.89 -3.93 2.70
CA LYS A 237 16.53 -2.77 3.34
C LYS A 237 17.20 -1.82 2.35
N SER A 238 17.46 -2.25 1.12
CA SER A 238 18.15 -1.47 0.09
C SER A 238 17.48 -0.13 -0.26
N SER A 239 16.16 -0.02 -0.04
CA SER A 239 15.38 1.18 -0.36
C SER A 239 15.20 2.15 0.81
N ILE A 240 15.81 1.90 1.96
CA ILE A 240 15.62 2.74 3.16
C ILE A 240 16.04 4.20 2.94
N ASP A 241 17.21 4.45 2.34
CA ASP A 241 17.65 5.81 2.01
C ASP A 241 16.63 6.53 1.11
N LYS A 242 16.21 5.87 0.03
CA LYS A 242 15.15 6.38 -0.87
C LYS A 242 13.86 6.69 -0.11
N HIS A 243 13.48 5.85 0.85
CA HIS A 243 12.28 6.04 1.66
C HIS A 243 12.41 7.21 2.64
N VAL A 244 13.56 7.41 3.28
CA VAL A 244 13.81 8.57 4.13
C VAL A 244 13.75 9.86 3.31
N ARG A 245 14.41 9.89 2.14
CA ARG A 245 14.33 11.03 1.21
C ARG A 245 12.91 11.31 0.73
N LEU A 246 12.12 10.26 0.49
CA LEU A 246 10.70 10.38 0.14
C LEU A 246 9.89 11.04 1.25
N MET A 247 10.13 10.70 2.52
CA MET A 247 9.45 11.35 3.65
C MET A 247 9.81 12.82 3.78
N LYS A 248 11.08 13.19 3.55
CA LYS A 248 11.48 14.61 3.51
C LYS A 248 10.81 15.36 2.36
N MET A 249 10.77 14.76 1.16
CA MET A 249 10.11 15.35 -0.02
C MET A 249 8.60 15.54 0.16
N LEU A 250 7.96 14.69 0.97
CA LEU A 250 6.53 14.81 1.32
C LEU A 250 6.28 15.73 2.51
N ASP A 251 7.32 16.39 3.02
CA ASP A 251 7.27 17.27 4.19
C ASP A 251 6.70 16.61 5.46
N LEU A 252 6.99 15.31 5.62
CA LEU A 252 6.56 14.51 6.79
C LEU A 252 7.66 14.38 7.86
N MET A 253 8.83 14.98 7.62
CA MET A 253 9.96 14.93 8.55
C MET A 253 10.17 16.29 9.18
N ARG A 254 10.26 16.33 10.51
CA ARG A 254 10.67 17.53 11.22
C ARG A 254 12.15 17.79 10.95
N VAL A 255 12.56 19.04 11.06
CA VAL A 255 13.99 19.41 10.93
C VAL A 255 14.84 18.64 11.95
N THR A 256 14.34 18.45 13.18
CA THR A 256 15.02 17.68 14.23
C THR A 256 15.22 16.22 13.86
N ASP A 257 14.33 15.62 13.06
CA ASP A 257 14.47 14.21 12.64
C ASP A 257 15.64 14.03 11.65
N LEU A 258 16.06 15.10 10.94
CA LEU A 258 17.21 15.06 10.03
C LEU A 258 18.52 14.83 10.77
N THR A 259 18.60 15.19 12.06
CA THR A 259 19.80 14.98 12.89
C THR A 259 20.17 13.50 13.01
N LEU A 260 19.19 12.58 12.90
CA LEU A 260 19.40 11.13 12.90
C LEU A 260 20.25 10.63 11.71
N PHE A 261 20.36 11.45 10.65
CA PHE A 261 20.99 11.09 9.39
C PHE A 261 22.26 11.89 9.07
N LEU A 262 22.73 12.70 10.02
CA LEU A 262 24.01 13.41 9.91
C LEU A 262 25.16 12.44 9.66
N GLY A 263 25.97 12.74 8.64
CA GLY A 263 27.13 11.96 8.24
C GLY A 263 26.80 10.66 7.47
N LYS A 264 25.52 10.26 7.37
CA LYS A 264 25.15 8.96 6.78
C LYS A 264 25.21 8.94 5.27
N TRP A 265 24.78 10.03 4.63
CA TRP A 265 24.67 10.08 3.18
C TRP A 265 25.26 11.35 2.62
N LYS A 266 26.06 11.21 1.58
CA LYS A 266 26.56 12.33 0.79
C LYS A 266 25.61 12.61 -0.38
N GLN A 267 25.55 13.86 -0.80
CA GLN A 267 24.91 14.23 -2.06
C GLN A 267 25.82 15.17 -2.85
N VAL A 268 25.71 15.12 -4.17
CA VAL A 268 26.34 16.09 -5.05
C VAL A 268 25.38 17.25 -5.27
N VAL A 269 25.85 18.48 -5.03
CA VAL A 269 25.09 19.71 -5.29
C VAL A 269 25.83 20.53 -6.34
N ARG A 270 25.06 21.14 -7.24
CA ARG A 270 25.57 22.13 -8.18
C ARG A 270 24.94 23.48 -7.84
N LYS A 271 25.79 24.51 -7.65
CA LYS A 271 25.30 25.89 -7.48
C LYS A 271 24.66 26.43 -8.76
N GLU A 272 25.13 25.95 -9.93
CA GLU A 272 24.65 26.36 -11.25
C GLU A 272 24.54 25.16 -12.19
N LYS A 273 23.71 25.26 -13.25
CA LYS A 273 23.42 24.15 -14.19
C LYS A 273 24.67 23.51 -14.82
N TYR A 274 25.74 24.29 -14.96
CA TYR A 274 27.06 23.88 -15.47
C TYR A 274 28.21 24.26 -14.52
N GLY A 275 27.90 24.54 -13.25
CA GLY A 275 28.87 25.00 -12.26
C GLY A 275 29.60 23.88 -11.55
N GLN A 276 30.52 24.28 -10.66
CA GLN A 276 31.28 23.37 -9.81
C GLN A 276 30.37 22.46 -8.96
N GLU A 277 30.76 21.19 -8.86
CA GLU A 277 30.12 20.20 -8.02
C GLU A 277 30.72 20.21 -6.62
N TYR A 278 29.84 20.15 -5.62
CA TYR A 278 30.20 20.06 -4.21
C TYR A 278 29.61 18.78 -3.64
N ILE A 279 30.40 18.05 -2.85
CA ILE A 279 29.90 16.92 -2.07
C ILE A 279 29.56 17.47 -0.69
N VAL A 280 28.29 17.36 -0.30
CA VAL A 280 27.81 17.81 1.02
C VAL A 280 27.13 16.67 1.74
N ASP A 281 27.03 16.77 3.07
CA ASP A 281 26.14 15.90 3.83
C ASP A 281 24.69 16.18 3.46
N TRP A 282 23.93 15.13 3.14
CA TRP A 282 22.54 15.26 2.71
C TRP A 282 21.68 15.92 3.79
N ALA A 283 21.80 15.47 5.05
CA ALA A 283 20.97 15.97 6.15
C ALA A 283 21.30 17.43 6.44
N CYS A 284 22.58 17.79 6.54
CA CYS A 284 23.02 19.19 6.69
C CYS A 284 22.43 20.08 5.58
N ASN A 285 22.52 19.65 4.32
CA ASN A 285 21.95 20.40 3.21
C ASN A 285 20.42 20.55 3.31
N GLN A 286 19.68 19.52 3.74
CA GLN A 286 18.23 19.61 3.93
C GLN A 286 17.83 20.54 5.08
N MET A 287 18.71 20.75 6.07
CA MET A 287 18.51 21.70 7.18
C MET A 287 18.85 23.16 6.80
N GLY A 288 19.43 23.39 5.62
CA GLY A 288 19.95 24.71 5.23
C GLY A 288 21.33 25.03 5.83
N GLU A 289 21.97 24.06 6.47
CA GLU A 289 23.31 24.17 7.06
C GLU A 289 24.33 23.60 6.06
N MET A 290 24.75 24.36 5.05
CA MET A 290 25.77 23.86 4.12
C MET A 290 27.13 23.71 4.81
N THR A 291 27.59 22.48 5.00
CA THR A 291 29.01 22.20 5.29
C THR A 291 29.68 21.75 3.98
N GLU A 292 30.43 22.65 3.35
CA GLU A 292 31.16 22.36 2.10
C GLU A 292 32.32 21.39 2.39
N TYR A 293 32.34 20.22 1.76
CA TYR A 293 33.56 19.39 1.69
C TYR A 293 34.20 19.63 0.32
N LYS A 294 35.42 20.16 0.31
CA LYS A 294 36.23 20.16 -0.90
C LYS A 294 36.60 18.72 -1.24
N ASN A 295 36.42 18.36 -2.50
CA ASN A 295 36.85 17.06 -3.01
C ASN A 295 38.37 17.15 -3.21
N ASP A 296 39.15 16.76 -2.22
CA ASP A 296 40.62 16.72 -2.29
C ASP A 296 41.10 15.47 -3.04
N SER A 297 40.49 15.18 -4.19
CA SER A 297 40.89 14.12 -5.10
C SER A 297 41.27 14.74 -6.45
N ALA A 298 42.54 15.17 -6.50
CA ALA A 298 43.35 15.23 -7.72
C ALA A 298 44.29 14.01 -7.72
#